data_AF-A0A453EN23-F1
#
_entry.id   AF-A0A453EN23-F1
#
_cell.length_a   1.000
_cell.length_b   1.000
_cell.length_c   1.000
_cell.angle_alpha   90.00
_cell.angle_beta   90.00
_cell.angle_gamma   90.00
#
_symmetry.space_group_name_H-M   'P 1'
#
loop_
_entity.id
_entity.type
_entity.pdbx_description
1 polymer ?
#
loop_
_entity_poly.entity_id
_entity_poly.type
_entity_poly.pdbx_seq_one_letter_code
_entity_poly.pdbx_strand_id
1 'polypeptide(L)'
;MEIDAAVRASSDARLRTKYDNAVYVVQRAFALYPFGEIAFSFNGGKDSTVLLHLIRAGYYLHKTSCGDEAQINTVQNCPLRTIYFETPCAFPEINSFTYETVSTYGLPLETIRSDFKSGLEGLLKEKSTKAIFIGTRIGDPNAVGQEQFSPSSPGWPPFMRVNPILDWSYRDVWSFLLTCKVKYCSLYDEGYTSIGSIYDTVPNALLSDSSTGNSFRPAYMLSDGRLERAGRAKKTSNKTETNSVASNGMNNAEGEQMISRSASVIVVGDEILFGTVEDKFGAALCKKLHEIGWRVSQVTVVHNEIDSVAEEVEQCKSTDDVVFIFGGLGPLHSDVSLAGVAKAFGVRLAPDEEFEEHLSQLIGNSYIGDRNEMALLPEGITELLHHKMLPLPLIKCKNVIILSATNVDELDMEWNCLLDTQESGLLRTKPFVSKHLSTLLPDGSLGAVVKRELHAPGCPFY
;
A
#
# COMPACT_ATOMS: atom_id res chain seq x y z
N MET A 1 -25.88 -5.72 -22.97
CA MET A 1 -25.22 -4.41 -22.80
C MET A 1 -23.77 -4.48 -23.28
N GLU A 2 -23.25 -3.42 -23.89
CA GLU A 2 -21.88 -3.34 -24.42
C GLU A 2 -20.77 -3.66 -23.40
N ILE A 3 -20.84 -3.10 -22.18
CA ILE A 3 -19.82 -3.32 -21.14
C ILE A 3 -19.75 -4.79 -20.72
N ASP A 4 -20.89 -5.40 -20.37
CA ASP A 4 -20.95 -6.81 -20.00
C ASP A 4 -20.43 -7.70 -21.14
N ALA A 5 -20.85 -7.46 -22.38
CA ALA A 5 -20.36 -8.21 -23.53
C ALA A 5 -18.83 -8.07 -23.73
N ALA A 6 -18.27 -6.86 -23.58
CA ALA A 6 -16.84 -6.61 -23.73
C ALA A 6 -16.00 -7.33 -22.68
N VAL A 7 -16.42 -7.28 -21.40
CA VAL A 7 -15.71 -7.98 -20.32
C VAL A 7 -15.81 -9.49 -20.48
N ARG A 8 -17.00 -10.02 -20.80
CA ARG A 8 -17.21 -11.46 -21.02
C ARG A 8 -16.40 -12.01 -22.19
N ALA A 9 -16.16 -11.21 -23.22
CA ALA A 9 -15.31 -11.56 -24.36
C ALA A 9 -13.80 -11.41 -24.10
N SER A 10 -13.40 -10.72 -23.02
CA SER A 10 -11.99 -10.56 -22.66
C SER A 10 -11.36 -11.88 -22.30
N SER A 11 -10.10 -12.11 -22.70
CA SER A 11 -9.30 -13.25 -22.25
C SER A 11 -8.77 -13.09 -20.82
N ASP A 12 -8.77 -11.87 -20.27
CA ASP A 12 -8.28 -11.55 -18.93
C ASP A 12 -9.21 -12.11 -17.84
N ALA A 13 -8.79 -13.20 -17.20
CA ALA A 13 -9.55 -13.87 -16.14
C ALA A 13 -9.68 -13.03 -14.87
N ARG A 14 -8.66 -12.23 -14.55
CA ARG A 14 -8.67 -11.34 -13.38
C ARG A 14 -9.71 -10.24 -13.57
N LEU A 15 -9.72 -9.61 -14.76
CA LEU A 15 -10.73 -8.60 -15.08
C LEU A 15 -12.15 -9.14 -14.99
N ARG A 16 -12.42 -10.35 -15.52
CA ARG A 16 -13.73 -11.00 -15.42
C ARG A 16 -14.15 -11.22 -13.96
N THR A 17 -13.23 -11.70 -13.13
CA THR A 17 -13.49 -11.95 -11.71
C THR A 17 -13.77 -10.65 -10.93
N LYS A 18 -12.95 -9.62 -11.15
CA LYS A 18 -13.14 -8.28 -10.54
C LYS A 18 -14.46 -7.64 -10.95
N TYR A 19 -14.81 -7.78 -12.24
CA TYR A 19 -16.09 -7.34 -12.78
C TYR A 19 -17.27 -8.06 -12.14
N ASP A 20 -17.25 -9.38 -12.07
CA ASP A 20 -18.34 -10.18 -11.49
C ASP A 20 -18.56 -9.84 -10.02
N ASN A 21 -17.49 -9.67 -9.24
CA ASN A 21 -17.56 -9.24 -7.86
C ASN A 21 -18.17 -7.83 -7.72
N ALA A 22 -17.73 -6.87 -8.55
CA ALA A 22 -18.25 -5.51 -8.49
C ALA A 22 -19.73 -5.43 -8.92
N VAL A 23 -20.11 -6.14 -9.98
CA VAL A 23 -21.51 -6.26 -10.42
C VAL A 23 -22.37 -6.89 -9.34
N TYR A 24 -21.88 -7.92 -8.66
CA TYR A 24 -22.58 -8.53 -7.53
C TYR A 24 -22.83 -7.52 -6.40
N VAL A 25 -21.84 -6.70 -6.03
CA VAL A 25 -22.03 -5.63 -5.03
C VAL A 25 -23.09 -4.62 -5.48
N VAL A 26 -23.07 -4.21 -6.75
CA VAL A 26 -24.08 -3.31 -7.33
C VAL A 26 -25.48 -3.94 -7.24
N GLN A 27 -25.64 -5.19 -7.65
CA GLN A 27 -26.92 -5.90 -7.60
C GLN A 27 -27.42 -6.07 -6.16
N ARG A 28 -26.53 -6.35 -5.21
CA ARG A 28 -26.86 -6.38 -3.78
C ARG A 28 -27.37 -5.04 -3.28
N ALA A 29 -26.75 -3.93 -3.68
CA ALA A 29 -27.22 -2.61 -3.30
C ALA A 29 -28.63 -2.33 -3.84
N PHE A 30 -28.93 -2.71 -5.08
CA PHE A 30 -30.28 -2.61 -5.65
C PHE A 30 -31.30 -3.53 -4.98
N ALA A 31 -30.87 -4.66 -4.42
CA ALA A 31 -31.74 -5.54 -3.64
C ALA A 31 -32.01 -5.01 -2.22
N LEU A 32 -31.05 -4.31 -1.62
CA LEU A 32 -31.14 -3.79 -0.24
C LEU A 32 -31.87 -2.45 -0.14
N TYR A 33 -31.76 -1.61 -1.18
CA TYR A 33 -32.30 -0.25 -1.17
C TYR A 33 -33.21 -0.03 -2.39
N PRO A 34 -34.39 0.59 -2.20
CA PRO A 34 -35.21 1.05 -3.32
C PRO A 34 -34.40 1.98 -4.24
N PHE A 35 -34.59 1.86 -5.55
CA PHE A 35 -33.82 2.63 -6.55
C PHE A 35 -33.83 4.14 -6.30
N GLY A 36 -34.95 4.72 -5.85
CA GLY A 36 -35.08 6.15 -5.55
C GLY A 36 -34.31 6.63 -4.31
N GLU A 37 -33.91 5.70 -3.43
CA GLU A 37 -33.11 5.95 -2.22
C GLU A 37 -31.60 5.74 -2.45
N ILE A 38 -31.20 5.36 -3.68
CA ILE A 38 -29.80 5.18 -4.06
C ILE A 38 -29.35 6.39 -4.88
N ALA A 39 -28.15 6.87 -4.58
CA ALA A 39 -27.46 7.86 -5.39
C ALA A 39 -26.06 7.37 -5.78
N PHE A 40 -25.43 8.09 -6.70
CA PHE A 40 -24.08 7.83 -7.16
C PHE A 40 -23.25 9.10 -7.10
N SER A 41 -22.09 9.04 -6.46
CA SER A 41 -21.14 10.16 -6.42
C SER A 41 -20.21 10.09 -7.62
N PHE A 42 -20.31 11.05 -8.53
CA PHE A 42 -19.52 11.12 -9.76
C PHE A 42 -18.65 12.37 -9.77
N ASN A 43 -17.37 12.22 -10.13
CA ASN A 43 -16.42 13.34 -10.16
C ASN A 43 -15.62 13.43 -11.47
N GLY A 44 -15.99 12.65 -12.50
CA GLY A 44 -15.28 12.61 -13.78
C GLY A 44 -13.91 11.92 -13.76
N GLY A 45 -13.41 11.53 -12.58
CA GLY A 45 -12.19 10.75 -12.47
C GLY A 45 -12.34 9.32 -13.01
N LYS A 46 -11.21 8.66 -13.29
CA LYS A 46 -11.18 7.29 -13.82
C LYS A 46 -11.99 6.30 -12.97
N ASP A 47 -11.89 6.39 -11.63
CA ASP A 47 -12.49 5.43 -10.70
C ASP A 47 -14.01 5.56 -10.67
N SER A 48 -14.53 6.79 -10.60
CA SER A 48 -15.97 7.03 -10.68
C SER A 48 -16.53 6.74 -12.07
N THR A 49 -15.73 6.90 -13.13
CA THR A 49 -16.10 6.51 -14.50
C THR A 49 -16.27 5.00 -14.64
N VAL A 50 -15.31 4.21 -14.13
CA VAL A 50 -15.46 2.74 -14.05
C VAL A 50 -16.73 2.37 -13.30
N LEU A 51 -16.93 2.98 -12.12
CA LEU A 51 -18.09 2.71 -11.29
C LEU A 51 -19.42 3.03 -11.99
N LEU A 52 -19.52 4.14 -12.75
CA LEU A 52 -20.70 4.45 -13.55
C LEU A 52 -21.06 3.30 -14.50
N HIS A 53 -20.07 2.77 -15.21
CA HIS A 53 -20.28 1.69 -16.17
C HIS A 53 -20.61 0.36 -15.49
N LEU A 54 -20.04 0.08 -14.33
CA LEU A 54 -20.40 -1.08 -13.50
C LEU A 54 -21.82 -0.98 -12.94
N ILE A 55 -22.25 0.21 -12.51
CA ILE A 55 -23.62 0.46 -12.04
C ILE A 55 -24.62 0.21 -13.17
N ARG A 56 -24.33 0.75 -14.36
CA ARG A 56 -25.16 0.51 -15.55
C ARG A 56 -25.27 -0.98 -15.81
N ALA A 57 -24.13 -1.70 -15.87
CA ALA A 57 -24.02 -3.15 -15.98
C ALA A 57 -24.91 -3.90 -14.98
N GLY A 58 -24.72 -3.65 -13.70
CA GLY A 58 -25.49 -4.28 -12.64
C GLY A 58 -26.98 -3.95 -12.72
N TYR A 59 -27.36 -2.73 -13.10
CA TYR A 59 -28.76 -2.32 -13.27
C TYR A 59 -29.46 -3.12 -14.37
N TYR A 60 -28.83 -3.25 -15.53
CA TYR A 60 -29.35 -4.05 -16.64
C TYR A 60 -29.49 -5.52 -16.25
N LEU A 61 -28.45 -6.11 -15.66
CA LEU A 61 -28.47 -7.52 -15.25
C LEU A 61 -29.52 -7.78 -14.16
N HIS A 62 -29.66 -6.85 -13.21
CA HIS A 62 -30.70 -6.92 -12.18
C HIS A 62 -32.11 -6.87 -12.79
N LYS A 63 -32.36 -5.94 -13.72
CA LYS A 63 -33.64 -5.83 -14.44
C LYS A 63 -33.99 -7.09 -15.24
N THR A 64 -33.02 -7.67 -15.95
CA THR A 64 -33.21 -8.93 -16.68
C THR A 64 -33.54 -10.08 -15.73
N SER A 65 -32.88 -10.16 -14.57
CA SER A 65 -33.15 -11.22 -13.58
C SER A 65 -34.53 -11.13 -12.93
N CYS A 66 -35.14 -9.94 -12.88
CA CYS A 66 -36.46 -9.71 -12.30
C CYS A 66 -37.63 -9.94 -13.28
N GLY A 67 -37.38 -10.43 -14.51
CA GLY A 67 -38.43 -10.81 -15.47
C GLY A 67 -39.15 -9.65 -16.17
N ASP A 68 -38.58 -8.44 -16.14
CA ASP A 68 -39.18 -7.21 -16.66
C ASP A 68 -38.89 -7.07 -18.18
N GLU A 69 -39.24 -8.08 -18.98
CA GLU A 69 -38.86 -8.17 -20.41
C GLU A 69 -39.54 -7.12 -21.31
N ALA A 70 -40.71 -6.63 -20.92
CA ALA A 70 -41.51 -5.70 -21.72
C ALA A 70 -40.90 -4.28 -21.87
N GLN A 71 -39.85 -3.95 -21.10
CA GLN A 71 -39.15 -2.66 -21.19
C GLN A 71 -37.71 -2.75 -21.72
N ILE A 72 -37.24 -3.91 -22.18
CA ILE A 72 -35.81 -4.11 -22.56
C ILE A 72 -35.38 -3.17 -23.71
N ASN A 73 -36.31 -2.71 -24.56
CA ASN A 73 -36.03 -1.77 -25.64
C ASN A 73 -35.83 -0.30 -25.19
N THR A 74 -36.07 0.03 -23.91
CA THR A 74 -35.89 1.38 -23.35
C THR A 74 -34.77 1.47 -22.28
N VAL A 75 -34.10 0.36 -21.94
CA VAL A 75 -33.05 0.30 -20.90
C VAL A 75 -31.64 0.62 -21.45
N GLN A 76 -31.47 1.77 -22.10
CA GLN A 76 -30.12 2.35 -22.26
C GLN A 76 -29.76 3.34 -21.16
N ASN A 77 -30.77 3.95 -20.53
CA ASN A 77 -30.57 4.93 -19.48
C ASN A 77 -30.82 4.28 -18.11
N CYS A 78 -29.78 4.24 -17.28
CA CYS A 78 -29.92 4.03 -15.84
C CYS A 78 -30.06 5.43 -15.24
N PRO A 79 -31.29 5.90 -14.91
CA PRO A 79 -31.51 7.28 -14.47
C PRO A 79 -31.13 7.42 -12.99
N LEU A 80 -29.95 6.94 -12.62
CA LEU A 80 -29.48 6.97 -11.25
C LEU A 80 -29.12 8.40 -10.88
N ARG A 81 -29.71 8.88 -9.77
CA ARG A 81 -29.42 10.19 -9.21
C ARG A 81 -27.92 10.33 -9.00
N THR A 82 -27.31 11.28 -9.68
CA THR A 82 -25.87 11.49 -9.71
C THR A 82 -25.55 12.77 -8.97
N ILE A 83 -24.67 12.68 -7.97
CA ILE A 83 -24.24 13.80 -7.14
C ILE A 83 -22.86 14.25 -7.64
N TYR A 84 -22.71 15.54 -7.89
CA TYR A 84 -21.43 16.14 -8.24
C TYR A 84 -21.12 17.33 -7.33
N PHE A 85 -19.97 17.27 -6.65
CA PHE A 85 -19.44 18.39 -5.86
C PHE A 85 -18.56 19.27 -6.75
N GLU A 86 -19.14 20.36 -7.25
CA GLU A 86 -18.45 21.30 -8.11
C GLU A 86 -17.55 22.22 -7.29
N THR A 87 -16.27 22.27 -7.67
CA THR A 87 -15.27 23.13 -7.03
C THR A 87 -14.60 24.03 -8.07
N PRO A 88 -14.37 25.34 -7.76
CA PRO A 88 -13.67 26.24 -8.67
C PRO A 88 -12.20 25.84 -8.90
N CYS A 89 -11.66 24.97 -8.04
CA CYS A 89 -10.29 24.49 -8.14
C CYS A 89 -10.17 23.20 -8.98
N ALA A 90 -11.25 22.72 -9.61
CA ALA A 90 -11.20 21.56 -10.49
C ALA A 90 -10.63 21.94 -11.86
N PHE A 91 -9.96 20.98 -12.49
CA PHE A 91 -9.50 21.12 -13.87
C PHE A 91 -10.70 21.33 -14.82
N PRO A 92 -10.63 22.29 -15.77
CA PRO A 92 -11.67 22.48 -16.77
C PRO A 92 -11.99 21.22 -17.58
N GLU A 93 -10.99 20.40 -17.87
CA GLU A 93 -11.09 19.14 -18.61
C GLU A 93 -11.93 18.11 -17.85
N ILE A 94 -11.77 18.00 -16.53
CA ILE A 94 -12.60 17.12 -15.69
C ILE A 94 -14.03 17.63 -15.60
N ASN A 95 -14.22 18.94 -15.47
CA ASN A 95 -15.56 19.53 -15.48
C ASN A 95 -16.27 19.23 -16.81
N SER A 96 -15.60 19.51 -17.94
CA SER A 96 -16.16 19.27 -19.27
C SER A 96 -16.49 17.79 -19.47
N PHE A 97 -15.57 16.89 -19.09
CA PHE A 97 -15.79 15.46 -19.19
C PHE A 97 -16.98 14.99 -18.34
N THR A 98 -17.13 15.55 -17.12
CA THR A 98 -18.24 15.23 -16.22
C THR A 98 -19.58 15.61 -16.86
N TYR A 99 -19.70 16.85 -17.36
CA TYR A 99 -20.93 17.34 -18.00
C TYR A 99 -21.25 16.62 -19.32
N GLU A 100 -20.24 16.32 -20.15
CA GLU A 100 -20.42 15.52 -21.37
C GLU A 100 -20.92 14.10 -21.04
N THR A 101 -20.34 13.46 -20.02
CA THR A 101 -20.72 12.11 -19.58
C THR A 101 -22.15 12.07 -19.08
N VAL A 102 -22.54 13.04 -18.25
CA VAL A 102 -23.90 13.20 -17.73
C VAL A 102 -24.91 13.37 -18.87
N SER A 103 -24.60 14.22 -19.84
CA SER A 103 -25.44 14.44 -21.02
C SER A 103 -25.55 13.18 -21.88
N THR A 104 -24.43 12.53 -22.16
CA THR A 104 -24.35 11.32 -23.02
C THR A 104 -25.19 10.17 -22.47
N TYR A 105 -25.22 10.01 -21.15
CA TYR A 105 -25.96 8.91 -20.51
C TYR A 105 -27.28 9.32 -19.86
N GLY A 106 -27.70 10.57 -20.02
CA GLY A 106 -28.96 11.10 -19.48
C GLY A 106 -29.07 10.98 -17.96
N LEU A 107 -27.99 11.25 -17.23
CA LEU A 107 -27.93 11.10 -15.78
C LEU A 107 -28.61 12.30 -15.08
N PRO A 108 -29.55 12.09 -14.13
CA PRO A 108 -30.07 13.16 -13.29
C PRO A 108 -28.97 13.71 -12.38
N LEU A 109 -28.38 14.85 -12.74
CA LEU A 109 -27.26 15.47 -12.03
C LEU A 109 -27.74 16.48 -10.98
N GLU A 110 -27.29 16.30 -9.74
CA GLU A 110 -27.45 17.23 -8.64
C GLU A 110 -26.09 17.84 -8.29
N THR A 111 -25.90 19.11 -8.66
CA THR A 111 -24.66 19.85 -8.42
C THR A 111 -24.68 20.53 -7.06
N ILE A 112 -23.68 20.22 -6.23
CA ILE A 112 -23.48 20.80 -4.90
C ILE A 112 -22.25 21.70 -4.94
N ARG A 113 -22.39 22.94 -4.46
CA ARG A 113 -21.30 23.96 -4.46
C ARG A 113 -20.82 24.36 -3.07
N SER A 114 -21.37 23.76 -2.03
CA SER A 114 -20.90 23.91 -0.65
C SER A 114 -19.81 22.90 -0.33
N ASP A 115 -19.25 22.96 0.88
CA ASP A 115 -18.33 21.91 1.35
C ASP A 115 -19.02 20.54 1.38
N PHE A 116 -18.20 19.48 1.32
CA PHE A 116 -18.67 18.10 1.22
C PHE A 116 -19.67 17.71 2.31
N LYS A 117 -19.39 18.10 3.56
CA LYS A 117 -20.20 17.67 4.70
C LYS A 117 -21.53 18.42 4.72
N SER A 118 -21.50 19.75 4.67
CA SER A 118 -22.74 20.55 4.68
C SER A 118 -23.60 20.28 3.46
N GLY A 119 -22.98 20.08 2.31
CA GLY A 119 -23.66 19.76 1.06
C GLY A 119 -24.38 18.41 1.13
N LEU A 120 -23.69 17.39 1.66
CA LEU A 120 -24.30 16.08 1.87
C LEU A 120 -25.40 16.10 2.93
N GLU A 121 -25.21 16.85 4.02
CA GLU A 121 -26.26 17.07 5.03
C GLU A 121 -27.52 17.72 4.44
N GLY A 122 -27.35 18.72 3.58
CA GLY A 122 -28.47 19.36 2.87
C GLY A 122 -29.19 18.37 1.95
N LEU A 123 -28.41 17.62 1.16
CA LEU A 123 -28.93 16.62 0.24
C LEU A 123 -29.75 15.52 0.95
N LEU A 124 -29.20 14.96 2.03
CA LEU A 124 -29.84 13.87 2.78
C LEU A 124 -31.06 14.33 3.59
N LYS A 125 -31.20 15.64 3.86
CA LYS A 125 -32.42 16.23 4.45
C LYS A 125 -33.51 16.42 3.40
N GLU A 126 -33.14 16.84 2.19
CA GLU A 126 -34.09 17.10 1.10
C GLU A 126 -34.56 15.82 0.42
N LYS A 127 -33.67 14.84 0.28
CA LYS A 127 -33.92 13.59 -0.44
C LYS A 127 -33.83 12.40 0.51
N SER A 128 -34.65 11.38 0.29
CA SER A 128 -34.64 10.11 1.04
C SER A 128 -33.49 9.18 0.64
N THR A 129 -32.29 9.72 0.38
CA THR A 129 -31.13 8.93 -0.02
C THR A 129 -30.59 8.16 1.19
N LYS A 130 -30.49 6.83 1.08
CA LYS A 130 -29.97 5.95 2.14
C LYS A 130 -28.64 5.31 1.78
N ALA A 131 -28.36 5.14 0.49
CA ALA A 131 -27.13 4.54 0.00
C ALA A 131 -26.52 5.37 -1.12
N ILE A 132 -25.19 5.50 -1.11
CA ILE A 132 -24.44 6.23 -2.12
C ILE A 132 -23.32 5.35 -2.65
N PHE A 133 -23.32 5.11 -3.96
CA PHE A 133 -22.20 4.49 -4.65
C PHE A 133 -21.01 5.46 -4.72
N ILE A 134 -19.83 4.99 -4.32
CA ILE A 134 -18.59 5.78 -4.28
C ILE A 134 -17.46 4.97 -4.93
N GLY A 135 -16.70 5.63 -5.81
CA GLY A 135 -15.55 5.04 -6.53
C GLY A 135 -14.27 5.01 -5.69
N THR A 136 -14.36 4.65 -4.41
CA THR A 136 -13.21 4.55 -3.52
C THR A 136 -12.55 3.17 -3.65
N ARG A 137 -11.22 3.16 -3.78
CA ARG A 137 -10.38 1.95 -3.77
C ARG A 137 -9.63 1.83 -2.44
N ILE A 138 -9.16 0.61 -2.15
CA ILE A 138 -8.38 0.24 -0.97
C ILE A 138 -7.24 1.24 -0.73
N GLY A 139 -6.39 1.49 -1.73
CA GLY A 139 -5.25 2.41 -1.61
C GLY A 139 -5.58 3.90 -1.48
N ASP A 140 -6.85 4.30 -1.40
CA ASP A 140 -7.21 5.71 -1.17
C ASP A 140 -7.04 6.12 0.30
N PRO A 141 -6.57 7.36 0.60
CA PRO A 141 -6.31 7.82 1.96
C PRO A 141 -7.48 7.72 2.94
N ASN A 142 -8.71 7.72 2.43
CA ASN A 142 -9.93 7.68 3.24
C ASN A 142 -10.55 6.28 3.30
N ALA A 143 -9.96 5.27 2.67
CA ALA A 143 -10.51 3.92 2.56
C ALA A 143 -10.13 2.99 3.71
N VAL A 144 -9.21 3.41 4.59
CA VAL A 144 -8.76 2.62 5.75
C VAL A 144 -9.96 2.19 6.59
N GLY A 145 -10.06 0.87 6.82
CA GLY A 145 -11.15 0.26 7.59
C GLY A 145 -12.51 0.22 6.88
N GLN A 146 -12.60 0.61 5.60
CA GLN A 146 -13.82 0.46 4.83
C GLN A 146 -13.97 -0.95 4.24
N GLU A 147 -15.22 -1.38 4.15
CA GLU A 147 -15.72 -2.54 3.43
C GLU A 147 -16.58 -2.13 2.23
N GLN A 148 -16.99 -3.10 1.41
CA GLN A 148 -17.85 -2.88 0.24
C GLN A 148 -19.17 -2.18 0.60
N PHE A 149 -19.68 -2.42 1.81
CA PHE A 149 -20.79 -1.67 2.41
C PHE A 149 -20.31 -1.13 3.75
N SER A 150 -20.23 0.20 3.87
CA SER A 150 -19.73 0.84 5.09
C SER A 150 -20.63 1.99 5.52
N PRO A 151 -21.08 2.08 6.78
CA PRO A 151 -21.80 3.26 7.25
C PRO A 151 -20.90 4.49 7.19
N SER A 152 -21.50 5.67 7.00
CA SER A 152 -20.77 6.93 7.09
C SER A 152 -20.03 7.09 8.42
N SER A 153 -18.91 7.81 8.41
CA SER A 153 -18.04 7.91 9.58
C SER A 153 -18.70 8.75 10.69
N PRO A 154 -18.36 8.54 11.98
CA PRO A 154 -18.89 9.35 13.06
C PRO A 154 -18.73 10.85 12.79
N GLY A 155 -19.81 11.61 12.97
CA GLY A 155 -19.84 13.05 12.69
C GLY A 155 -20.12 13.44 11.24
N TRP A 156 -20.29 12.48 10.33
CA TRP A 156 -20.89 12.69 8.99
C TRP A 156 -22.39 12.40 9.03
N PRO A 157 -23.20 12.95 8.10
CA PRO A 157 -24.61 12.58 8.02
C PRO A 157 -24.75 11.07 7.74
N PRO A 158 -25.81 10.42 8.25
CA PRO A 158 -25.95 8.97 8.17
C PRO A 158 -26.35 8.53 6.74
N PHE A 159 -25.51 7.70 6.11
CA PHE A 159 -25.84 6.98 4.88
C PHE A 159 -24.93 5.76 4.73
N MET A 160 -25.29 4.83 3.86
CA MET A 160 -24.46 3.68 3.51
C MET A 160 -23.54 4.03 2.33
N ARG A 161 -22.22 3.95 2.51
CA ARG A 161 -21.26 3.93 1.41
C ARG A 161 -21.31 2.56 0.74
N VAL A 162 -21.44 2.55 -0.58
CA VAL A 162 -21.34 1.35 -1.39
C VAL A 162 -20.11 1.50 -2.28
N ASN A 163 -19.12 0.63 -2.09
CA ASN A 163 -17.81 0.68 -2.76
C ASN A 163 -17.59 -0.58 -3.62
N PRO A 164 -18.21 -0.72 -4.81
CA PRO A 164 -18.10 -1.93 -5.64
C PRO A 164 -16.70 -2.24 -6.14
N ILE A 165 -15.84 -1.22 -6.24
CA ILE A 165 -14.47 -1.33 -6.73
C ILE A 165 -13.44 -1.23 -5.60
N LEU A 166 -13.84 -1.47 -4.34
CA LEU A 166 -12.95 -1.26 -3.19
C LEU A 166 -11.66 -2.07 -3.30
N ASP A 167 -11.74 -3.32 -3.77
CA ASP A 167 -10.58 -4.19 -3.93
C ASP A 167 -9.91 -4.07 -5.32
N TRP A 168 -10.34 -3.11 -6.15
CA TRP A 168 -9.73 -2.90 -7.45
C TRP A 168 -8.41 -2.17 -7.32
N SER A 169 -7.49 -2.58 -8.16
CA SER A 169 -6.14 -2.07 -8.25
C SER A 169 -6.03 -0.93 -9.27
N TYR A 170 -4.86 -0.31 -9.43
CA TYR A 170 -4.67 0.72 -10.46
C TYR A 170 -4.77 0.11 -11.86
N ARG A 171 -4.17 -1.07 -12.04
CA ARG A 171 -4.22 -1.83 -13.29
C ARG A 171 -5.62 -2.32 -13.60
N ASP A 172 -6.39 -2.77 -12.60
CA ASP A 172 -7.77 -3.26 -12.81
C ASP A 172 -8.65 -2.15 -13.41
N VAL A 173 -8.52 -0.92 -12.89
CA VAL A 173 -9.22 0.27 -13.41
C VAL A 173 -8.89 0.52 -14.88
N TRP A 174 -7.60 0.54 -15.23
CA TRP A 174 -7.18 0.77 -16.61
C TRP A 174 -7.50 -0.40 -17.55
N SER A 175 -7.32 -1.64 -17.10
CA SER A 175 -7.67 -2.85 -17.84
C SER A 175 -9.15 -2.81 -18.22
N PHE A 176 -10.02 -2.44 -17.28
CA PHE A 176 -11.45 -2.27 -17.55
C PHE A 176 -11.72 -1.15 -18.57
N LEU A 177 -11.18 0.06 -18.34
CA LEU A 177 -11.43 1.21 -19.21
C LEU A 177 -10.99 0.95 -20.66
N LEU A 178 -9.80 0.36 -20.83
CA LEU A 178 -9.22 0.05 -22.14
C LEU A 178 -9.95 -1.12 -22.82
N THR A 179 -10.20 -2.22 -22.09
CA THR A 179 -10.91 -3.40 -22.64
C THR A 179 -12.32 -3.03 -23.10
N CYS A 180 -13.03 -2.23 -22.30
CA CYS A 180 -14.38 -1.80 -22.60
C CYS A 180 -14.46 -0.59 -23.54
N LYS A 181 -13.31 0.00 -23.93
CA LYS A 181 -13.21 1.22 -24.75
C LYS A 181 -14.06 2.37 -24.19
N VAL A 182 -14.05 2.50 -22.86
CA VAL A 182 -14.77 3.55 -22.14
C VAL A 182 -14.00 4.87 -22.29
N LYS A 183 -14.70 5.95 -22.65
CA LYS A 183 -14.11 7.29 -22.64
C LYS A 183 -13.74 7.70 -21.22
N TYR A 184 -12.59 8.35 -21.06
CA TYR A 184 -12.11 8.91 -19.80
C TYR A 184 -11.57 10.34 -20.04
N CYS A 185 -11.32 11.09 -18.97
CA CYS A 185 -10.82 12.47 -19.06
C CYS A 185 -9.44 12.55 -19.75
N SER A 186 -9.26 13.50 -20.67
CA SER A 186 -8.05 13.64 -21.49
C SER A 186 -6.76 13.90 -20.68
N LEU A 187 -6.86 14.46 -19.47
CA LEU A 187 -5.70 14.67 -18.60
C LEU A 187 -4.94 13.37 -18.31
N TYR A 188 -5.63 12.23 -18.31
CA TYR A 188 -4.96 10.94 -18.15
C TYR A 188 -4.01 10.63 -19.32
N ASP A 189 -4.30 11.07 -20.54
CA ASP A 189 -3.38 10.91 -21.67
C ASP A 189 -2.16 11.85 -21.59
N GLU A 190 -2.26 12.92 -20.79
CA GLU A 190 -1.18 13.89 -20.52
C GLU A 190 -0.33 13.53 -19.29
N GLY A 191 -0.42 12.28 -18.81
CA GLY A 191 0.41 11.76 -17.72
C GLY A 191 -0.09 12.06 -16.31
N TYR A 192 -1.28 12.63 -16.14
CA TYR A 192 -1.89 12.75 -14.82
C TYR A 192 -2.43 11.40 -14.36
N THR A 193 -1.85 10.80 -13.31
CA THR A 193 -2.28 9.48 -12.80
C THR A 193 -3.35 9.57 -11.70
N SER A 194 -3.44 10.73 -11.04
CA SER A 194 -4.45 11.08 -10.06
C SER A 194 -4.87 12.54 -10.29
N ILE A 195 -6.17 12.88 -10.27
CA ILE A 195 -6.65 14.25 -10.54
C ILE A 195 -7.37 14.86 -9.33
N GLY A 196 -6.93 16.04 -8.90
CA GLY A 196 -7.24 16.68 -7.63
C GLY A 196 -7.61 18.13 -7.91
N SER A 197 -7.00 19.07 -7.19
CA SER A 197 -7.13 20.48 -7.56
C SER A 197 -6.04 20.92 -8.53
N ILE A 198 -6.30 21.99 -9.27
CA ILE A 198 -5.31 22.65 -10.14
C ILE A 198 -4.08 23.17 -9.38
N TYR A 199 -4.14 23.26 -8.05
CA TYR A 199 -3.06 23.79 -7.21
C TYR A 199 -2.13 22.72 -6.64
N ASP A 200 -2.59 21.47 -6.56
CA ASP A 200 -1.89 20.39 -5.86
C ASP A 200 -1.64 19.16 -6.74
N THR A 201 -1.83 19.31 -8.05
CA THR A 201 -1.80 18.21 -9.02
C THR A 201 -0.90 18.55 -10.18
N VAL A 202 0.07 17.69 -10.44
CA VAL A 202 0.97 17.73 -11.60
C VAL A 202 1.02 16.36 -12.29
N PRO A 203 1.46 16.28 -13.56
CA PRO A 203 1.71 15.01 -14.22
C PRO A 203 2.70 14.15 -13.43
N ASN A 204 2.58 12.83 -13.53
CA ASN A 204 3.47 11.91 -12.84
C ASN A 204 4.85 11.91 -13.50
N ALA A 205 5.89 12.28 -12.74
CA ALA A 205 7.25 12.39 -13.25
C ALA A 205 7.79 11.08 -13.86
N LEU A 206 7.32 9.92 -13.39
CA LEU A 206 7.70 8.60 -13.90
C LEU A 206 7.19 8.33 -15.33
N LEU A 207 6.23 9.14 -15.79
CA LEU A 207 5.70 9.08 -17.15
C LEU A 207 6.38 10.07 -18.09
N SER A 208 7.33 10.89 -17.62
CA SER A 208 8.05 11.81 -18.48
C SER A 208 8.94 11.08 -19.49
N ASP A 209 8.92 11.54 -20.75
CA ASP A 209 9.87 11.06 -21.76
C ASP A 209 11.20 11.79 -21.58
N SER A 210 12.24 11.03 -21.22
CA SER A 210 13.60 11.53 -21.00
C SER A 210 14.24 12.16 -22.25
N SER A 211 13.66 11.98 -23.44
CA SER A 211 14.17 12.49 -24.72
C SER A 211 13.65 13.88 -25.11
N THR A 212 12.50 14.32 -24.60
CA THR A 212 11.82 15.56 -25.02
C THR A 212 11.58 16.55 -23.88
N GLY A 213 11.66 16.09 -22.61
CA GLY A 213 11.53 16.90 -21.40
C GLY A 213 10.14 17.50 -21.14
N ASN A 214 9.24 17.49 -22.13
CA ASN A 214 7.92 18.12 -22.09
C ASN A 214 6.77 17.21 -22.55
N SER A 215 7.01 15.94 -22.92
CA SER A 215 5.94 14.97 -23.18
C SER A 215 5.84 13.94 -22.07
N PHE A 216 4.61 13.59 -21.71
CA PHE A 216 4.30 12.54 -20.76
C PHE A 216 3.57 11.41 -21.49
N ARG A 217 3.90 10.17 -21.11
CA ARG A 217 3.16 8.99 -21.50
C ARG A 217 1.80 8.95 -20.80
N PRO A 218 0.77 8.32 -21.39
CA PRO A 218 -0.54 8.18 -20.76
C PRO A 218 -0.48 7.47 -19.39
N ALA A 219 -1.44 7.79 -18.54
CA ALA A 219 -1.54 7.32 -17.16
C ALA A 219 -1.58 5.79 -17.04
N TYR A 220 -2.20 5.09 -17.99
CA TYR A 220 -2.23 3.63 -18.03
C TYR A 220 -0.85 2.98 -18.28
N MET A 221 0.17 3.76 -18.61
CA MET A 221 1.57 3.29 -18.75
C MET A 221 2.38 3.38 -17.45
N LEU A 222 1.78 3.80 -16.34
CA LEU A 222 2.45 3.78 -15.03
C LEU A 222 2.60 2.33 -14.57
N SER A 223 3.84 1.89 -14.34
CA SER A 223 4.15 0.51 -13.94
C SER A 223 3.75 0.21 -12.50
N ASP A 224 4.14 1.07 -11.55
CA ASP A 224 3.82 0.92 -10.14
C ASP A 224 2.59 1.77 -9.75
N GLY A 225 1.46 1.10 -9.55
CA GLY A 225 0.20 1.73 -9.13
C GLY A 225 0.26 2.43 -7.76
N ARG A 226 1.19 2.07 -6.86
CA ARG A 226 1.34 2.75 -5.56
C ARG A 226 1.84 4.18 -5.73
N LEU A 227 2.52 4.45 -6.84
CA LEU A 227 3.01 5.77 -7.22
C LEU A 227 1.96 6.58 -7.97
N GLU A 228 0.70 6.13 -8.05
CA GLU A 228 -0.41 6.84 -8.68
C GLU A 228 -0.55 8.28 -8.18
N ARG A 229 -0.29 8.52 -6.88
CA ARG A 229 -0.43 9.84 -6.25
C ARG A 229 0.89 10.60 -6.18
N ALA A 230 1.96 10.16 -6.84
CA ALA A 230 3.26 10.84 -6.84
C ALA A 230 3.17 12.27 -7.40
N GLY A 231 2.24 12.53 -8.33
CA GLY A 231 1.94 13.86 -8.86
C GLY A 231 1.11 14.75 -7.93
N ARG A 232 0.84 14.35 -6.67
CA ARG A 232 0.14 15.19 -5.68
C ARG A 232 1.12 15.92 -4.80
N ALA A 233 0.98 17.24 -4.70
CA ALA A 233 1.70 18.00 -3.69
C ALA A 233 1.27 17.55 -2.28
N LYS A 234 2.23 17.15 -1.45
CA LYS A 234 1.96 16.94 -0.02
C LYS A 234 1.60 18.30 0.59
N LYS A 235 0.39 18.46 1.13
CA LYS A 235 0.11 19.59 2.03
C LYS A 235 1.12 19.51 3.18
N THR A 236 2.14 20.37 3.15
CA THR A 236 2.92 20.69 4.34
C THR A 236 1.95 21.31 5.33
N SER A 237 1.44 20.50 6.27
CA SER A 237 0.88 21.08 7.48
C SER A 237 2.03 21.82 8.14
N ASN A 238 2.01 23.15 8.10
CA ASN A 238 2.84 23.99 8.94
C ASN A 238 2.43 23.74 10.41
N LYS A 239 2.90 22.62 10.98
CA LYS A 239 3.07 22.51 12.42
C LYS A 239 4.36 23.24 12.71
N THR A 240 4.21 24.49 13.13
CA THR A 240 5.22 25.25 13.83
C THR A 240 5.67 24.42 15.02
N GLU A 241 6.78 23.69 14.88
CA GLU A 241 7.49 23.15 16.03
C GLU A 241 8.05 24.36 16.78
N THR A 242 7.31 24.77 17.80
CA THR A 242 7.76 25.66 18.85
C THR A 242 8.88 24.96 19.60
N ASN A 243 10.11 25.20 19.16
CA ASN A 243 11.32 24.99 19.94
C ASN A 243 11.28 25.94 21.15
N SER A 244 11.00 25.41 22.33
CA SER A 244 11.41 26.03 23.59
C SER A 244 11.36 25.03 24.74
N VAL A 245 12.50 24.43 25.09
CA VAL A 245 12.90 24.31 26.49
C VAL A 245 14.40 24.57 26.56
N ALA A 246 14.74 25.73 27.10
CA ALA A 246 16.10 26.07 27.50
C ALA A 246 16.49 25.21 28.71
N SER A 247 17.59 24.47 28.61
CA SER A 247 18.35 23.99 29.76
C SER A 247 19.76 24.56 29.69
N ASN A 248 20.05 25.46 30.62
CA ASN A 248 21.38 26.03 30.84
C ASN A 248 22.36 24.95 31.32
N GLY A 249 23.55 24.87 30.72
CA GLY A 249 24.62 24.01 31.22
C GLY A 249 25.90 24.02 30.38
N MET A 250 26.80 24.95 30.71
CA MET A 250 28.27 24.95 30.55
C MET A 250 28.95 24.25 29.35
N ASN A 251 29.67 25.08 28.58
CA ASN A 251 30.73 24.72 27.64
C ASN A 251 31.58 23.53 28.13
N ASN A 252 31.62 22.47 27.33
CA ASN A 252 32.74 21.54 27.29
C ASN A 252 32.95 21.08 25.84
N ALA A 253 34.21 20.85 25.52
CA ALA A 253 34.81 20.75 24.19
C ALA A 253 34.12 19.77 23.21
N GLU A 254 34.30 20.07 21.93
CA GLU A 254 34.00 19.25 20.75
C GLU A 254 34.27 17.75 21.00
N GLY A 255 33.19 16.99 21.16
CA GLY A 255 33.18 15.54 21.07
C GLY A 255 32.09 15.15 20.07
N GLU A 256 32.48 14.54 18.95
CA GLU A 256 31.55 13.90 18.03
C GLU A 256 30.68 12.90 18.81
N GLN A 257 29.45 13.29 19.14
CA GLN A 257 28.48 12.38 19.73
C GLN A 257 28.07 11.41 18.63
N MET A 258 28.75 10.25 18.53
CA MET A 258 28.42 9.22 17.56
C MET A 258 26.96 8.79 17.76
N ILE A 259 26.10 9.12 16.79
CA ILE A 259 24.74 8.61 16.73
C ILE A 259 24.85 7.11 16.42
N SER A 260 24.87 6.28 17.47
CA SER A 260 24.86 4.82 17.35
C SER A 260 23.47 4.40 16.83
N ARG A 261 23.41 3.99 15.57
CA ARG A 261 22.20 3.40 14.99
C ARG A 261 21.92 2.04 15.62
N SER A 262 20.65 1.71 15.82
CA SER A 262 20.25 0.42 16.39
C SER A 262 19.35 -0.40 15.47
N ALA A 263 19.50 -1.72 15.55
CA ALA A 263 18.68 -2.67 14.81
C ALA A 263 18.19 -3.80 15.71
N SER A 264 16.94 -4.21 15.50
CA SER A 264 16.36 -5.43 16.07
C SER A 264 16.25 -6.51 15.00
N VAL A 265 16.34 -7.77 15.41
CA VAL A 265 16.19 -8.94 14.53
C VAL A 265 15.10 -9.85 15.10
N ILE A 266 14.11 -10.16 14.27
CA ILE A 266 12.98 -11.03 14.60
C ILE A 266 13.05 -12.28 13.71
N VAL A 267 13.04 -13.45 14.34
CA VAL A 267 13.05 -14.75 13.69
C VAL A 267 11.67 -15.38 13.89
N VAL A 268 10.97 -15.69 12.82
CA VAL A 268 9.65 -16.33 12.89
C VAL A 268 9.78 -17.79 12.49
N GLY A 269 9.53 -18.70 13.43
CA GLY A 269 9.64 -20.13 13.17
C GLY A 269 9.54 -20.99 14.44
N ASP A 270 8.45 -21.76 14.55
CA ASP A 270 8.27 -22.72 15.65
C ASP A 270 9.36 -23.80 15.66
N GLU A 271 9.89 -24.19 14.50
CA GLU A 271 10.95 -25.17 14.35
C GLU A 271 12.25 -24.77 15.06
N ILE A 272 12.50 -23.46 15.16
CA ILE A 272 13.62 -22.87 15.91
C ILE A 272 13.32 -22.95 17.42
N LEU A 273 12.11 -22.59 17.83
CA LEU A 273 11.67 -22.68 19.24
C LEU A 273 11.62 -24.11 19.76
N PHE A 274 11.28 -25.08 18.91
CA PHE A 274 11.30 -26.50 19.22
C PHE A 274 12.72 -27.10 19.20
N GLY A 275 13.73 -26.34 18.78
CA GLY A 275 15.12 -26.81 18.68
C GLY A 275 15.34 -27.87 17.60
N THR A 276 14.41 -27.99 16.66
CA THR A 276 14.54 -28.93 15.52
C THR A 276 15.43 -28.38 14.42
N VAL A 277 15.56 -27.06 14.35
CA VAL A 277 16.43 -26.33 13.42
C VAL A 277 17.21 -25.28 14.22
N GLU A 278 18.51 -25.12 13.91
CA GLU A 278 19.34 -24.07 14.50
C GLU A 278 19.18 -22.76 13.72
N ASP A 279 19.01 -21.65 14.43
CA ASP A 279 19.06 -20.31 13.82
C ASP A 279 20.49 -19.96 13.40
N LYS A 280 20.72 -19.92 12.08
CA LYS A 280 21.97 -19.45 11.47
C LYS A 280 21.88 -18.03 10.94
N PHE A 281 20.67 -17.51 10.78
CA PHE A 281 20.41 -16.22 10.15
C PHE A 281 20.61 -15.08 11.14
N GLY A 282 20.11 -15.20 12.36
CA GLY A 282 20.24 -14.16 13.40
C GLY A 282 21.72 -13.84 13.66
N ALA A 283 22.52 -14.88 13.88
CA ALA A 283 23.96 -14.75 14.08
C ALA A 283 24.69 -14.15 12.86
N ALA A 284 24.31 -14.53 11.64
CA ALA A 284 24.91 -13.99 10.41
C ALA A 284 24.57 -12.49 10.24
N LEU A 285 23.31 -12.12 10.43
CA LEU A 285 22.84 -10.75 10.31
C LEU A 285 23.45 -9.84 11.39
N CYS A 286 23.61 -10.34 12.62
CA CYS A 286 24.32 -9.59 13.66
C CYS A 286 25.76 -9.23 13.25
N LYS A 287 26.51 -10.16 12.66
CA LYS A 287 27.89 -9.89 12.20
C LYS A 287 27.89 -8.79 11.14
N LYS A 288 27.00 -8.91 10.16
CA LYS A 288 26.84 -7.95 9.06
C LYS A 288 26.46 -6.55 9.55
N LEU A 289 25.56 -6.44 10.52
CA LEU A 289 25.20 -5.16 11.15
C LEU A 289 26.38 -4.53 11.89
N HIS A 290 27.16 -5.32 12.64
CA HIS A 290 28.37 -4.82 13.30
C HIS A 290 29.44 -4.35 12.30
N GLU A 291 29.60 -5.04 11.17
CA GLU A 291 30.52 -4.66 10.09
C GLU A 291 30.20 -3.30 9.47
N ILE A 292 28.93 -2.87 9.50
CA ILE A 292 28.52 -1.54 9.04
C ILE A 292 28.34 -0.53 10.18
N GLY A 293 28.70 -0.90 11.41
CA GLY A 293 28.69 -0.03 12.60
C GLY A 293 27.31 0.17 13.24
N TRP A 294 26.40 -0.79 13.08
CA TRP A 294 25.08 -0.79 13.71
C TRP A 294 25.07 -1.67 14.97
N ARG A 295 24.44 -1.16 16.04
CA ARG A 295 24.26 -1.92 17.29
C ARG A 295 23.02 -2.80 17.16
N VAL A 296 23.17 -4.10 17.39
CA VAL A 296 22.00 -4.99 17.52
C VAL A 296 21.46 -4.86 18.93
N SER A 297 20.20 -4.44 19.10
CA SER A 297 19.55 -4.31 20.41
C SER A 297 19.11 -5.67 20.94
N GLN A 298 18.46 -6.47 20.09
CA GLN A 298 18.00 -7.81 20.42
C GLN A 298 17.86 -8.70 19.17
N VAL A 299 17.91 -10.00 19.41
CA VAL A 299 17.49 -11.04 18.47
C VAL A 299 16.42 -11.87 19.17
N THR A 300 15.20 -11.85 18.65
CA THR A 300 14.04 -12.52 19.25
C THR A 300 13.51 -13.59 18.31
N VAL A 301 13.24 -14.79 18.83
CA VAL A 301 12.55 -15.85 18.09
C VAL A 301 11.10 -15.89 18.56
N VAL A 302 10.14 -15.84 17.62
CA VAL A 302 8.71 -15.80 17.90
C VAL A 302 7.97 -16.96 17.22
N HIS A 303 6.80 -17.30 17.77
CA HIS A 303 5.91 -18.31 17.23
C HIS A 303 5.35 -17.91 15.85
N ASN A 304 4.94 -18.91 15.07
CA ASN A 304 4.19 -18.73 13.81
C ASN A 304 2.74 -18.28 14.05
N GLU A 305 2.55 -17.27 14.92
CA GLU A 305 1.26 -16.67 15.24
C GLU A 305 1.28 -15.17 14.95
N ILE A 306 0.21 -14.67 14.30
CA ILE A 306 0.08 -13.25 13.91
C ILE A 306 0.28 -12.33 15.12
N ASP A 307 -0.26 -12.71 16.27
CA ASP A 307 -0.24 -11.91 17.48
C ASP A 307 1.17 -11.83 18.08
N SER A 308 1.91 -12.94 18.09
CA SER A 308 3.30 -12.98 18.54
C SER A 308 4.21 -12.11 17.67
N VAL A 309 4.08 -12.22 16.34
CA VAL A 309 4.85 -11.37 15.42
C VAL A 309 4.48 -9.90 15.59
N ALA A 310 3.19 -9.58 15.71
CA ALA A 310 2.72 -8.21 15.82
C ALA A 310 3.19 -7.53 17.11
N GLU A 311 3.17 -8.23 18.24
CA GLU A 311 3.64 -7.71 19.53
C GLU A 311 5.14 -7.38 19.49
N GLU A 312 5.96 -8.29 18.94
CA GLU A 312 7.40 -8.07 18.84
C GLU A 312 7.74 -6.94 17.85
N VAL A 313 7.04 -6.86 16.71
CA VAL A 313 7.20 -5.77 15.74
C VAL A 313 6.77 -4.44 16.36
N GLU A 314 5.67 -4.38 17.12
CA GLU A 314 5.21 -3.17 17.82
C GLU A 314 6.28 -2.64 18.78
N GLN A 315 6.89 -3.55 19.54
CA GLN A 315 7.97 -3.21 20.46
C GLN A 315 9.19 -2.68 19.69
N CYS A 316 9.71 -3.47 18.76
CA CYS A 316 10.95 -3.17 18.04
C CYS A 316 10.87 -1.91 17.16
N LYS A 317 9.73 -1.70 16.47
CA LYS A 317 9.59 -0.57 15.54
C LYS A 317 9.66 0.78 16.23
N SER A 318 9.39 0.82 17.54
CA SER A 318 9.39 2.04 18.36
C SER A 318 10.74 2.33 19.01
N THR A 319 11.55 1.29 19.24
CA THR A 319 12.82 1.38 19.95
C THR A 319 14.04 1.46 19.05
N ASP A 320 13.96 0.91 17.84
CA ASP A 320 15.10 0.75 16.95
C ASP A 320 14.93 1.47 15.60
N ASP A 321 16.05 1.90 15.02
CA ASP A 321 16.07 2.58 13.73
C ASP A 321 15.58 1.67 12.60
N VAL A 322 15.91 0.36 12.66
CA VAL A 322 15.50 -0.66 11.69
C VAL A 322 15.17 -1.97 12.39
N VAL A 323 14.16 -2.67 11.91
CA VAL A 323 13.80 -4.02 12.35
C VAL A 323 13.93 -4.96 11.17
N PHE A 324 14.70 -6.03 11.32
CA PHE A 324 14.76 -7.11 10.33
C PHE A 324 13.88 -8.25 10.78
N ILE A 325 13.09 -8.79 9.86
CA ILE A 325 12.30 -10.00 10.10
C ILE A 325 12.60 -11.03 9.01
N PHE A 326 12.74 -12.29 9.40
CA PHE A 326 12.88 -13.41 8.48
C PHE A 326 12.15 -14.65 9.01
N GLY A 327 11.81 -15.54 8.09
CA GLY A 327 10.91 -16.67 8.37
C GLY A 327 9.44 -16.27 8.28
N GLY A 328 8.54 -17.26 8.22
CA GLY A 328 7.10 -17.05 8.09
C GLY A 328 6.67 -16.32 6.80
N LEU A 329 7.38 -16.57 5.70
CA LEU A 329 7.09 -16.03 4.36
C LEU A 329 6.89 -17.18 3.39
N GLY A 330 5.67 -17.30 2.86
CA GLY A 330 5.30 -18.39 1.98
C GLY A 330 3.79 -18.54 1.85
N PRO A 331 3.31 -19.60 1.17
CA PRO A 331 1.90 -19.85 0.94
C PRO A 331 1.22 -20.64 2.06
N LEU A 332 1.92 -20.99 3.14
CA LEU A 332 1.37 -21.80 4.23
C LEU A 332 0.60 -20.91 5.21
N HIS A 333 -0.36 -21.50 5.91
CA HIS A 333 -1.11 -20.77 6.95
C HIS A 333 -0.22 -20.36 8.13
N SER A 334 0.94 -21.00 8.29
CA SER A 334 1.98 -20.63 9.26
C SER A 334 2.83 -19.43 8.81
N ASP A 335 2.73 -18.99 7.56
CA ASP A 335 3.48 -17.84 7.04
C ASP A 335 2.80 -16.53 7.44
N VAL A 336 3.03 -16.14 8.69
CA VAL A 336 2.29 -15.04 9.35
C VAL A 336 3.06 -13.72 9.40
N SER A 337 4.28 -13.65 8.88
CA SER A 337 5.16 -12.49 9.09
C SER A 337 4.58 -11.18 8.55
N LEU A 338 4.07 -11.19 7.32
CA LEU A 338 3.43 -10.00 6.72
C LEU A 338 2.14 -9.62 7.44
N ALA A 339 1.35 -10.60 7.88
CA ALA A 339 0.14 -10.36 8.66
C ALA A 339 0.44 -9.74 10.03
N GLY A 340 1.48 -10.22 10.71
CA GLY A 340 1.95 -9.67 11.97
C GLY A 340 2.45 -8.23 11.82
N VAL A 341 3.24 -7.95 10.76
CA VAL A 341 3.67 -6.58 10.42
C VAL A 341 2.45 -5.69 10.14
N ALA A 342 1.48 -6.15 9.34
CA ALA A 342 0.26 -5.39 9.06
C ALA A 342 -0.50 -5.04 10.35
N LYS A 343 -0.69 -6.03 11.23
CA LYS A 343 -1.35 -5.85 12.52
C LYS A 343 -0.61 -4.84 13.41
N ALA A 344 0.71 -4.93 13.52
CA ALA A 344 1.52 -3.97 14.29
C ALA A 344 1.37 -2.54 13.75
N PHE A 345 1.28 -2.35 12.44
CA PHE A 345 1.06 -1.01 11.88
C PHE A 345 -0.42 -0.57 11.85
N GLY A 346 -1.35 -1.41 12.31
CA GLY A 346 -2.78 -1.11 12.28
C GLY A 346 -3.33 -0.99 10.87
N VAL A 347 -2.72 -1.67 9.90
CA VAL A 347 -3.15 -1.73 8.50
C VAL A 347 -3.66 -3.13 8.17
N ARG A 348 -4.48 -3.24 7.13
CA ARG A 348 -4.86 -4.57 6.60
C ARG A 348 -3.84 -5.05 5.58
N LEU A 349 -3.91 -6.32 5.26
CA LEU A 349 -3.25 -6.86 4.08
C LEU A 349 -4.09 -6.58 2.83
N ALA A 350 -3.41 -6.24 1.74
CA ALA A 350 -4.02 -6.01 0.43
C ALA A 350 -3.17 -6.67 -0.66
N PRO A 351 -3.78 -7.16 -1.76
CA PRO A 351 -3.02 -7.66 -2.90
C PRO A 351 -2.10 -6.56 -3.47
N ASP A 352 -0.82 -6.86 -3.61
CA ASP A 352 0.18 -6.03 -4.29
C ASP A 352 0.45 -6.58 -5.69
N GLU A 353 0.13 -5.76 -6.69
CA GLU A 353 0.16 -6.18 -8.09
C GLU A 353 1.58 -6.42 -8.61
N GLU A 354 2.51 -5.54 -8.23
CA GLU A 354 3.88 -5.63 -8.70
C GLU A 354 4.54 -6.86 -8.10
N PHE A 355 4.32 -7.13 -6.82
CA PHE A 355 4.82 -8.35 -6.19
C PHE A 355 4.19 -9.61 -6.80
N GLU A 356 2.88 -9.59 -7.08
CA GLU A 356 2.19 -10.69 -7.74
C GLU A 356 2.75 -10.99 -9.14
N GLU A 357 3.12 -9.96 -9.90
CA GLU A 357 3.77 -10.12 -11.21
C GLU A 357 5.15 -10.78 -11.08
N HIS A 358 5.97 -10.35 -10.12
CA HIS A 358 7.27 -10.98 -9.86
C HIS A 358 7.12 -12.44 -9.43
N LEU A 359 6.18 -12.74 -8.53
CA LEU A 359 5.86 -14.11 -8.14
C LEU A 359 5.43 -14.93 -9.37
N SER A 360 4.51 -14.40 -10.18
CA SER A 360 4.02 -15.09 -11.38
C SER A 360 5.13 -15.43 -12.37
N GLN A 361 6.12 -14.55 -12.53
CA GLN A 361 7.30 -14.79 -13.37
C GLN A 361 8.23 -15.86 -12.79
N LEU A 362 8.35 -15.93 -11.46
CA LEU A 362 9.26 -16.85 -10.77
C LEU A 362 8.70 -18.27 -10.66
N ILE A 363 7.46 -18.41 -10.17
CA ILE A 363 6.82 -19.71 -9.85
C ILE A 363 5.78 -20.16 -10.89
N GLY A 364 5.44 -19.30 -11.85
CA GLY A 364 4.45 -19.57 -12.89
C GLY A 364 3.00 -19.42 -12.41
N ASN A 365 2.06 -19.25 -13.36
CA ASN A 365 0.64 -19.02 -13.06
C ASN A 365 -0.13 -20.24 -12.50
N SER A 366 0.53 -21.38 -12.28
CA SER A 366 -0.11 -22.66 -11.94
C SER A 366 -0.37 -22.87 -10.45
N TYR A 367 0.19 -22.01 -9.58
CA TYR A 367 0.02 -22.06 -8.13
C TYR A 367 -0.85 -20.91 -7.58
N ILE A 368 -1.45 -20.12 -8.47
CA ILE A 368 -2.23 -18.94 -8.13
C ILE A 368 -3.71 -19.33 -8.14
N GLY A 369 -4.29 -19.57 -6.98
CA GLY A 369 -5.75 -19.60 -6.83
C GLY A 369 -6.37 -18.22 -7.11
N ASP A 370 -7.68 -18.05 -6.90
CA ASP A 370 -8.37 -16.75 -7.12
C ASP A 370 -7.78 -15.58 -6.30
N ARG A 371 -6.99 -15.88 -5.26
CA ARG A 371 -6.18 -14.91 -4.51
C ARG A 371 -4.79 -15.49 -4.25
N ASN A 372 -3.76 -14.79 -4.70
CA ASN A 372 -2.38 -15.10 -4.33
C ASN A 372 -2.10 -14.58 -2.91
N GLU A 373 -2.20 -15.44 -1.89
CA GLU A 373 -1.94 -15.06 -0.49
C GLU A 373 -0.51 -14.54 -0.28
N MET A 374 0.45 -15.03 -1.07
CA MET A 374 1.84 -14.56 -1.03
C MET A 374 2.00 -13.12 -1.56
N ALA A 375 1.03 -12.62 -2.32
CA ALA A 375 1.01 -11.25 -2.80
C ALA A 375 0.23 -10.29 -1.89
N LEU A 376 -0.22 -10.75 -0.71
CA LEU A 376 -0.88 -9.90 0.26
C LEU A 376 0.15 -9.14 1.10
N LEU A 377 0.30 -7.84 0.86
CA LEU A 377 1.27 -6.99 1.56
C LEU A 377 0.59 -5.95 2.47
N PRO A 378 1.26 -5.46 3.54
CA PRO A 378 0.73 -4.41 4.41
C PRO A 378 0.36 -3.13 3.65
N GLU A 379 -0.92 -2.76 3.73
CA GLU A 379 -1.48 -1.71 2.89
C GLU A 379 -0.93 -0.32 3.20
N GLY A 380 -0.59 0.45 2.16
CA GLY A 380 -0.24 1.87 2.25
C GLY A 380 1.11 2.19 2.91
N ILE A 381 1.82 1.15 3.36
CA ILE A 381 3.13 1.28 4.01
C ILE A 381 4.23 0.46 3.35
N THR A 382 3.87 -0.41 2.41
CA THR A 382 4.81 -1.29 1.71
C THR A 382 5.56 -0.54 0.61
N GLU A 383 6.87 -0.71 0.61
CA GLU A 383 7.82 -0.29 -0.40
C GLU A 383 8.54 -1.55 -0.91
N LEU A 384 8.57 -1.76 -2.22
CA LEU A 384 9.32 -2.85 -2.84
C LEU A 384 10.68 -2.35 -3.30
N LEU A 385 11.73 -2.90 -2.69
CA LEU A 385 13.12 -2.57 -2.98
C LEU A 385 13.63 -3.48 -4.09
N HIS A 386 13.67 -2.94 -5.30
CA HIS A 386 14.10 -3.67 -6.49
C HIS A 386 15.62 -3.74 -6.58
N HIS A 387 16.11 -4.91 -6.97
CA HIS A 387 17.52 -5.06 -7.31
C HIS A 387 17.68 -6.13 -8.39
N LYS A 388 18.52 -5.84 -9.41
CA LYS A 388 18.73 -6.69 -10.60
C LYS A 388 19.21 -8.11 -10.30
N MET A 389 19.75 -8.35 -9.11
CA MET A 389 20.26 -9.66 -8.68
C MET A 389 19.23 -10.48 -7.92
N LEU A 390 18.12 -9.87 -7.50
CA LEU A 390 17.10 -10.55 -6.73
C LEU A 390 15.94 -10.97 -7.65
N PRO A 391 15.45 -12.22 -7.52
CA PRO A 391 14.29 -12.68 -8.29
C PRO A 391 12.99 -12.03 -7.81
N LEU A 392 12.92 -11.67 -6.53
CA LEU A 392 11.81 -10.92 -5.93
C LEU A 392 12.36 -9.64 -5.29
N PRO A 393 11.62 -8.52 -5.36
CA PRO A 393 11.99 -7.33 -4.62
C PRO A 393 11.88 -7.56 -3.11
N LEU A 394 12.74 -6.92 -2.33
CA LEU A 394 12.66 -6.98 -0.87
C LEU A 394 11.50 -6.12 -0.38
N ILE A 395 10.81 -6.60 0.65
CA ILE A 395 9.63 -5.92 1.19
C ILE A 395 10.09 -5.05 2.36
N LYS A 396 9.82 -3.75 2.28
CA LYS A 396 10.06 -2.79 3.36
C LYS A 396 8.74 -2.15 3.78
N CYS A 397 8.43 -2.23 5.06
CA CYS A 397 7.27 -1.59 5.68
C CYS A 397 7.76 -0.56 6.72
N LYS A 398 7.83 0.72 6.34
CA LYS A 398 8.46 1.78 7.16
C LYS A 398 9.90 1.40 7.53
N ASN A 399 10.21 1.21 8.82
CA ASN A 399 11.51 0.79 9.31
C ASN A 399 11.66 -0.74 9.45
N VAL A 400 10.67 -1.53 9.05
CA VAL A 400 10.72 -2.99 9.08
C VAL A 400 11.11 -3.52 7.70
N ILE A 401 12.19 -4.30 7.62
CA ILE A 401 12.67 -4.96 6.40
C ILE A 401 12.44 -6.45 6.53
N ILE A 402 11.74 -7.03 5.56
CA ILE A 402 11.37 -8.43 5.52
C ILE A 402 12.29 -9.15 4.53
N LEU A 403 13.02 -10.15 5.03
CA LEU A 403 14.00 -10.93 4.26
C LEU A 403 13.41 -12.30 3.90
N SER A 404 13.49 -12.67 2.62
CA SER A 404 12.93 -13.92 2.08
C SER A 404 13.93 -15.07 1.99
N ALA A 405 15.17 -14.85 2.44
CA ALA A 405 16.24 -15.83 2.38
C ALA A 405 15.89 -17.15 3.08
N THR A 406 16.07 -18.26 2.36
CA THR A 406 15.89 -19.64 2.86
C THR A 406 17.20 -20.29 3.30
N ASN A 407 18.33 -19.67 2.98
CA ASN A 407 19.67 -20.11 3.36
C ASN A 407 20.64 -18.91 3.48
N VAL A 408 21.82 -19.15 4.04
CA VAL A 408 22.80 -18.07 4.34
C VAL A 408 23.33 -17.42 3.06
N ASP A 409 23.43 -18.15 1.95
CA ASP A 409 23.90 -17.59 0.67
C ASP A 409 22.87 -16.60 0.09
N GLU A 410 21.57 -16.92 0.20
CA GLU A 410 20.48 -16.01 -0.13
C GLU A 410 20.46 -14.79 0.78
N LEU A 411 20.67 -14.97 2.09
CA LEU A 411 20.78 -13.86 3.05
C LEU A 411 21.95 -12.93 2.68
N ASP A 412 23.09 -13.50 2.30
CA ASP A 412 24.26 -12.74 1.86
C ASP A 412 23.95 -11.93 0.61
N MET A 413 23.23 -12.52 -0.35
CA MET A 413 22.79 -11.84 -1.56
C MET A 413 21.82 -10.69 -1.25
N GLU A 414 20.75 -10.96 -0.48
CA GLU A 414 19.76 -9.95 -0.08
C GLU A 414 20.43 -8.79 0.70
N TRP A 415 21.32 -9.10 1.64
CA TRP A 415 22.07 -8.11 2.41
C TRP A 415 22.92 -7.20 1.52
N ASN A 416 23.67 -7.77 0.58
CA ASN A 416 24.49 -6.98 -0.33
C ASN A 416 23.63 -6.07 -1.22
N CYS A 417 22.47 -6.55 -1.66
CA CYS A 417 21.52 -5.74 -2.42
C CYS A 417 20.97 -4.59 -1.56
N LEU A 418 20.58 -4.84 -0.30
CA LEU A 418 20.11 -3.80 0.61
C LEU A 418 21.13 -2.68 0.83
N LEU A 419 22.42 -3.02 0.92
CA LEU A 419 23.48 -2.02 1.08
C LEU A 419 23.72 -1.18 -0.17
N ASP A 420 23.36 -1.68 -1.36
CA ASP A 420 23.51 -0.97 -2.63
C ASP A 420 22.27 -0.12 -2.97
N THR A 421 21.10 -0.51 -2.46
CA THR A 421 19.83 0.22 -2.61
C THR A 421 19.76 1.42 -1.67
N GLN A 422 19.72 2.65 -2.21
CA GLN A 422 19.68 3.88 -1.41
C GLN A 422 18.41 3.98 -0.55
N GLU A 423 17.31 3.42 -1.04
CA GLU A 423 16.00 3.41 -0.40
C GLU A 423 15.94 2.50 0.83
N SER A 424 16.95 1.65 1.07
CA SER A 424 17.00 0.79 2.25
C SER A 424 17.07 1.60 3.56
N GLY A 425 17.71 2.77 3.53
CA GLY A 425 17.96 3.60 4.71
C GLY A 425 19.11 3.09 5.58
N LEU A 426 19.84 2.07 5.13
CA LEU A 426 21.05 1.57 5.80
C LEU A 426 22.25 2.46 5.45
N LEU A 427 22.89 3.01 6.47
CA LEU A 427 24.06 3.87 6.34
C LEU A 427 25.28 3.16 6.90
N ARG A 428 26.38 3.15 6.16
CA ARG A 428 27.67 2.65 6.66
C ARG A 428 28.26 3.69 7.61
N THR A 429 28.40 3.32 8.88
CA THR A 429 29.11 4.11 9.90
C THR A 429 30.48 3.51 10.17
N LYS A 430 31.24 4.03 11.14
CA LYS A 430 32.53 3.44 11.52
C LYS A 430 32.28 2.02 12.05
N PRO A 431 32.93 0.99 11.50
CA PRO A 431 32.69 -0.41 11.89
C PRO A 431 33.08 -0.65 13.34
N PHE A 432 32.40 -1.57 14.00
CA PHE A 432 32.87 -2.08 15.29
C PHE A 432 34.15 -2.91 15.07
N VAL A 433 35.21 -2.59 15.82
CA VAL A 433 36.47 -3.34 15.77
C VAL A 433 36.54 -4.28 16.97
N SER A 434 36.56 -5.58 16.70
CA SER A 434 36.80 -6.61 17.71
C SER A 434 38.10 -7.36 17.39
N LYS A 435 38.90 -7.64 18.41
CA LYS A 435 40.10 -8.49 18.33
C LYS A 435 39.90 -9.71 19.20
N HIS A 436 39.99 -10.90 18.61
CA HIS A 436 39.86 -12.15 19.33
C HIS A 436 41.24 -12.71 19.68
N LEU A 437 41.48 -13.00 20.96
CA LEU A 437 42.68 -13.66 21.45
C LEU A 437 42.28 -15.04 22.00
N SER A 438 42.92 -16.09 21.49
CA SER A 438 42.71 -17.46 21.95
C SER A 438 43.89 -17.91 22.82
N THR A 439 43.58 -18.69 23.84
CA THR A 439 44.55 -19.17 24.84
C THR A 439 44.14 -20.55 25.32
N LEU A 440 45.12 -21.33 25.78
CA LEU A 440 44.89 -22.63 26.43
C LEU A 440 44.77 -22.49 27.95
N LEU A 441 44.93 -21.26 28.49
CA LEU A 441 44.81 -21.01 29.91
C LEU A 441 43.34 -21.03 30.36
N PRO A 442 43.03 -21.66 31.51
CA PRO A 442 41.69 -21.57 32.10
C PRO A 442 41.33 -20.13 32.51
N ASP A 443 40.05 -19.76 32.44
CA ASP A 443 39.53 -18.42 32.75
C ASP A 443 40.02 -17.86 34.10
N GLY A 444 40.09 -18.71 35.13
CA GLY A 444 40.57 -18.32 36.47
C GLY A 444 42.03 -17.85 36.50
N SER A 445 42.86 -18.29 35.55
CA SER A 445 44.26 -17.84 35.40
C SER A 445 44.39 -16.63 34.48
N LEU A 446 43.38 -16.39 33.62
CA LEU A 446 43.39 -15.34 32.62
C LEU A 446 43.27 -13.94 33.26
N GLY A 447 42.47 -13.81 34.31
CA GLY A 447 42.24 -12.54 35.00
C GLY A 447 43.52 -11.87 35.51
N ALA A 448 44.50 -12.66 35.98
CA ALA A 448 45.79 -12.14 36.45
C ALA A 448 46.69 -11.66 35.31
N VAL A 449 46.63 -12.32 34.15
CA VAL A 449 47.44 -11.99 32.96
C VAL A 449 46.87 -10.75 32.27
N VAL A 450 45.56 -10.70 32.05
CA VAL A 450 44.88 -9.55 31.42
C VAL A 450 45.04 -8.29 32.27
N LYS A 451 44.92 -8.39 33.60
CA LYS A 451 45.11 -7.25 34.52
C LYS A 451 46.55 -6.72 34.51
N ARG A 452 47.54 -7.58 34.26
CA ARG A 452 48.95 -7.17 34.15
C ARG A 452 49.21 -6.41 32.84
N GLU A 453 48.64 -6.88 31.73
CA GLU A 453 48.83 -6.30 30.39
C GLU A 453 48.02 -5.00 30.16
N LEU A 454 46.82 -4.88 30.74
CA LEU A 454 46.02 -3.63 30.66
C LEU A 454 46.68 -2.45 31.40
N HIS A 455 47.58 -2.72 32.35
CA HIS A 455 48.33 -1.71 33.09
C HIS A 455 49.76 -1.51 32.57
N ALA A 456 50.15 -2.17 31.47
CA ALA A 456 51.47 -2.00 30.87
C ALA A 456 51.56 -0.69 30.05
N PRO A 457 52.67 0.07 30.13
CA PRO A 457 52.85 1.27 29.32
C PRO A 457 52.92 0.92 27.83
N GLY A 458 52.00 1.48 27.03
CA GLY A 458 51.88 1.23 25.59
C GLY A 458 50.69 0.35 25.17
N CYS A 459 49.79 -0.01 26.11
CA CYS A 459 48.59 -0.78 25.79
C CYS A 459 47.59 0.04 24.95
N PRO A 460 47.14 -0.44 23.78
CA PRO A 460 46.31 0.32 22.84
C PRO A 460 44.81 0.37 23.22
N PHE A 461 44.47 -0.07 24.43
CA PHE A 461 43.09 -0.17 24.94
C PHE A 461 42.70 0.97 25.90
N TYR A 462 43.51 2.04 25.98
CA TYR A 462 43.19 3.29 26.66
C TYR A 462 43.18 4.47 25.70
#